data_AF-A0A0S8D8S4-F1
#
_entry.id   AF-A0A0S8D8S4-F1
#
_cell.length_a   1.000
_cell.length_b   1.000
_cell.length_c   1.000
_cell.angle_alpha   90.00
_cell.angle_beta   90.00
_cell.angle_gamma   90.00
#
_symmetry.space_group_name_H-M   'P 1'
#
loop_
_entity.id
_entity.type
_entity.pdbx_description
1 polymer ?
#
loop_
_entity_poly.entity_id
_entity_poly.type
_entity_poly.pdbx_seq_one_letter_code
_entity_poly.pdbx_strand_id
1 'polypeptide(L)' 'MSKFKITVGSLPNKNNLVADIIYENIQVAEISNENEELIIQIYCYKDKDCWEFSLVDPEIIEFFDKNS' A
#
# COMPACT_ATOMS: atom_id res chain seq x y z
N MET A 1 14.07 1.64 18.75
CA MET A 1 13.37 0.93 17.65
C MET A 1 12.78 1.97 16.72
N SER A 2 12.85 1.76 15.40
CA SER A 2 12.26 2.69 14.44
C SER A 2 10.73 2.73 14.61
N LYS A 3 10.15 3.93 14.61
CA LYS A 3 8.69 4.09 14.60
C LYS A 3 8.07 3.65 13.29
N PHE A 4 8.85 3.64 12.21
CA PHE A 4 8.41 3.31 10.85
C PHE A 4 9.13 2.05 10.36
N LYS A 5 8.37 1.10 9.82
CA LYS A 5 8.88 -0.18 9.32
C LYS A 5 8.14 -0.56 8.05
N ILE A 6 8.88 -0.92 7.00
CA ILE A 6 8.34 -1.56 5.80
C ILE A 6 8.75 -3.03 5.83
N THR A 7 7.80 -3.93 5.62
CA THR A 7 8.04 -5.37 5.53
C THR A 7 7.65 -5.84 4.13
N VAL A 8 8.63 -6.27 3.33
CA VAL A 8 8.35 -6.87 2.01
C VAL A 8 8.06 -8.35 2.22
N GLY A 9 6.84 -8.78 1.88
CA GLY A 9 6.45 -10.18 1.94
C GLY A 9 7.12 -10.96 0.82
N SER A 10 7.72 -12.12 1.11
CA SER A 10 8.17 -13.05 0.08
C SER A 10 7.62 -14.45 0.34
N LEU A 11 6.62 -14.84 -0.48
CA LEU A 11 6.16 -16.18 -0.90
C LEU A 11 5.93 -17.30 0.16
N PRO A 12 4.89 -18.16 -0.01
CA PRO A 12 4.49 -18.77 -1.28
C PRO A 12 3.29 -18.14 -1.99
N ASN A 13 2.64 -17.12 -1.40
CA ASN A 13 1.45 -16.55 -2.01
C ASN A 13 1.83 -15.48 -3.05
N LYS A 14 2.20 -15.94 -4.25
CA LYS A 14 2.68 -15.14 -5.39
C LYS A 14 1.67 -14.10 -5.90
N ASN A 15 0.46 -14.10 -5.36
CA ASN A 15 -0.70 -13.50 -5.96
C ASN A 15 -1.46 -12.55 -5.04
N ASN A 16 -1.00 -12.13 -3.85
CA ASN A 16 -1.85 -11.26 -3.01
C ASN A 16 -1.14 -10.16 -2.20
N LEU A 17 -0.05 -10.37 -1.45
CA LEU A 17 0.56 -9.32 -0.61
C LEU A 17 2.03 -9.07 -0.95
N VAL A 18 2.38 -7.82 -1.29
CA VAL A 18 3.70 -7.41 -1.78
C VAL A 18 4.50 -6.70 -0.68
N ALA A 19 3.89 -5.76 0.05
CA ALA A 19 4.57 -5.04 1.14
C ALA A 19 3.59 -4.48 2.18
N ASP A 20 4.00 -4.52 3.45
CA ASP A 20 3.31 -3.89 4.58
C ASP A 20 4.07 -2.66 5.07
N ILE A 21 3.34 -1.59 5.35
CA ILE A 21 3.87 -0.34 5.90
C ILE A 21 3.29 -0.16 7.31
N ILE A 22 4.16 -0.11 8.31
CA ILE A 22 3.82 -0.09 9.73
C ILE A 22 4.38 1.17 10.39
N TYR A 23 3.53 1.91 11.12
CA TYR A 23 3.90 3.05 11.96
C TYR A 23 3.43 2.83 13.41
N GLU A 24 4.33 2.95 14.39
CA GLU A 24 4.04 2.73 15.81
C GLU A 24 3.32 1.39 16.10
N ASN A 25 3.75 0.33 15.42
CA ASN A 25 3.15 -1.02 15.46
C ASN A 25 1.72 -1.13 14.91
N ILE A 26 1.24 -0.11 14.20
CA ILE A 26 -0.04 -0.12 13.49
C ILE A 26 0.25 -0.18 11.99
N GLN A 27 -0.40 -1.09 11.27
CA GLN A 27 -0.34 -1.13 9.81
C GLN A 27 -1.08 0.09 9.27
N VAL A 28 -0.40 0.91 8.47
CA VAL A 28 -0.92 2.17 7.93
C VAL A 28 -1.08 2.14 6.42
N ALA A 29 -0.47 1.17 5.75
CA ALA A 29 -0.73 0.88 4.35
C ALA A 29 -0.25 -0.53 4.00
N GLU A 30 -0.79 -1.06 2.93
CA GLU A 30 -0.27 -2.24 2.25
C GLU A 30 -0.28 -2.06 0.75
N ILE A 31 0.61 -2.80 0.11
CA ILE A 31 0.66 -2.97 -1.33
C ILE A 31 0.36 -4.42 -1.60
N SER A 32 -0.73 -4.65 -2.32
CA SER A 32 -1.20 -5.97 -2.73
C SER A 32 -1.11 -6.12 -4.24
N ASN A 33 -1.05 -7.36 -4.71
CA ASN A 33 -1.19 -7.68 -6.12
C ASN A 33 -2.41 -8.57 -6.24
N GLU A 34 -3.59 -7.98 -6.40
CA GLU A 34 -4.85 -8.71 -6.49
C GLU A 34 -5.30 -8.76 -7.95
N ASN A 35 -5.66 -9.94 -8.46
CA ASN A 35 -6.13 -10.10 -9.84
C ASN A 35 -5.18 -9.55 -10.92
N GLU A 36 -3.86 -9.64 -10.71
CA GLU A 36 -2.81 -9.07 -11.59
C GLU A 36 -2.72 -7.54 -11.59
N GLU A 37 -3.46 -6.87 -10.69
CA GLU A 37 -3.38 -5.43 -10.47
C GLU A 37 -2.64 -5.11 -9.18
N LEU A 38 -1.73 -4.13 -9.24
CA LEU A 38 -1.05 -3.64 -8.06
C LEU A 38 -1.91 -2.56 -7.38
N ILE A 39 -2.39 -2.87 -6.19
CA ILE A 39 -3.28 -2.03 -5.40
C ILE A 39 -2.50 -1.48 -4.21
N ILE A 40 -2.69 -0.20 -3.90
CA ILE A 40 -2.22 0.40 -2.66
C ILE A 40 -3.44 0.70 -1.80
N GLN A 41 -3.47 0.11 -0.61
CA GLN A 41 -4.42 0.45 0.43
C GLN A 41 -3.73 1.26 1.50
N ILE A 42 -4.28 2.43 1.83
CA ILE A 42 -3.81 3.29 2.92
C ILE A 42 -4.85 3.23 4.04
N TYR A 43 -4.46 2.58 5.13
CA TYR A 43 -5.26 2.48 6.33
C TYR A 43 -5.09 3.75 7.16
N CYS A 44 -6.20 4.36 7.50
CA CYS A 44 -6.15 5.57 8.31
C CYS A 44 -5.82 5.24 9.76
N TYR A 45 -4.74 5.87 10.23
CA TYR A 45 -4.30 5.79 11.61
C TYR A 45 -5.14 6.73 12.49
N LYS A 46 -5.81 6.19 13.52
CA LYS A 46 -6.66 6.91 14.50
C LYS A 46 -7.91 7.58 13.89
N ASP A 47 -8.83 6.78 13.38
CA ASP A 47 -10.22 7.16 13.06
C ASP A 47 -10.40 8.20 11.93
N LYS A 48 -9.69 8.01 10.81
CA LYS A 48 -9.96 8.75 9.55
C LYS A 48 -10.40 7.79 8.45
N ASP A 49 -11.00 8.31 7.38
CA ASP A 49 -11.51 7.51 6.26
C ASP A 49 -10.36 6.79 5.51
N CYS A 50 -10.44 5.48 5.33
CA CYS A 50 -9.45 4.73 4.54
C CYS A 50 -9.47 5.15 3.07
N TRP A 51 -8.30 5.15 2.43
CA TRP A 51 -8.16 5.38 0.99
C TRP A 51 -7.61 4.13 0.31
N GLU A 52 -8.22 3.77 -0.80
CA GLU A 52 -7.77 2.67 -1.67
C GLU A 52 -7.70 3.22 -3.09
N PHE A 53 -6.61 2.89 -3.80
CA PHE A 53 -6.49 3.21 -5.21
C PHE A 53 -5.63 2.18 -5.94
N SER A 54 -5.96 1.95 -7.20
CA SER A 54 -5.23 1.08 -8.11
C SER A 54 -4.13 1.87 -8.83
N LEU A 55 -2.92 1.31 -8.93
CA LEU A 55 -1.84 1.94 -9.69
C LEU A 55 -2.01 1.85 -11.21
N VAL A 56 -3.02 1.13 -11.70
CA VAL A 56 -3.36 1.13 -13.12
C VAL A 56 -4.40 2.20 -13.49
N ASP A 57 -4.95 2.92 -12.50
CA ASP A 57 -5.86 4.03 -12.74
C ASP A 57 -5.11 5.20 -13.41
N PRO A 58 -5.50 5.63 -14.63
CA PRO A 58 -4.84 6.72 -15.33
C PRO A 58 -4.77 8.03 -14.54
N GLU A 59 -5.78 8.35 -13.72
CA GLU A 59 -5.80 9.59 -12.92
C GLU A 59 -4.74 9.54 -11.82
N ILE A 60 -4.53 8.37 -11.23
CA ILE A 60 -3.52 8.13 -10.19
C ILE A 60 -2.12 8.19 -10.79
N ILE A 61 -1.92 7.56 -11.96
CA ILE A 61 -0.65 7.62 -12.70
C ILE A 61 -0.31 9.08 -13.01
N GLU A 62 -1.26 9.84 -13.59
CA GLU A 62 -1.05 11.24 -13.92
C GLU A 62 -0.75 12.10 -12.68
N PHE A 63 -1.40 11.81 -11.55
CA PHE A 63 -1.11 12.49 -10.28
C PHE A 63 0.35 12.28 -9.84
N PHE A 64 0.85 11.05 -9.84
CA PHE A 64 2.23 10.78 -9.43
C PHE A 64 3.24 11.35 -10.42
N ASP A 65 2.99 11.23 -11.73
CA ASP A 65 3.85 11.80 -12.77
C ASP A 65 3.99 13.33 -12.66
N LYS A 66 2.92 14.03 -12.24
CA LYS A 66 2.95 15.48 -12.03
C LYS A 66 3.69 15.92 -10.76
N ASN A 67 3.87 15.02 -9.79
CA ASN A 67 4.39 15.34 -8.45
C ASN A 67 5.71 14.63 -8.10
N SER A 68 6.32 13.90 -9.03
CA SER A 68 7.66 13.31 -8.93
C SER A 68 8.77 14.27 -9.33
#